data_AF-A0A840ZMM5-F1
#
_entry.id   AF-A0A840ZMM5-F1
#
_cell.length_a   1.000
_cell.length_b   1.000
_cell.length_c   1.000
_cell.angle_alpha   90.00
_cell.angle_beta   90.00
_cell.angle_gamma   90.00
#
_symmetry.space_group_name_H-M   'P 1'
#
loop_
_entity.id
_entity.type
_entity.pdbx_description
1 polymer ?
#
loop_
_entity_poly.entity_id
_entity_poly.type
_entity_poly.pdbx_seq_one_letter_code
_entity_poly.pdbx_strand_id
1 'polypeptide(L)' 'MTGAELRSAREALGLSVSLFAERLEVDQSAVRRWESGDRAIPGPVRVLVRLWLRERSR' A
#
# COMPACT_ATOMS: atom_id res chain seq x y z
N MET A 1 8.97 4.47 2.93
CA MET A 1 7.91 3.82 3.70
C MET A 1 8.34 2.42 4.14
N THR A 2 8.09 2.06 5.39
CA THR A 2 8.18 0.72 5.96
C THR A 2 6.87 -0.05 5.70
N GLY A 3 6.83 -1.34 6.04
CA GLY A 3 5.59 -2.13 5.97
C GLY A 3 4.46 -1.57 6.84
N ALA A 4 4.79 -1.17 8.07
CA ALA A 4 3.84 -0.52 8.97
C ALA A 4 3.31 0.81 8.39
N GLU A 5 4.19 1.63 7.81
CA GLU A 5 3.77 2.88 7.15
C GLU A 5 2.88 2.63 5.93
N LEU A 6 3.13 1.56 5.16
CA LEU A 6 2.27 1.15 4.05
C LEU A 6 0.87 0.74 4.53
N ARG A 7 0.80 -0.03 5.62
CA ARG A 7 -0.47 -0.43 6.25
C ARG A 7 -1.27 0.78 6.69
N SER A 8 -0.64 1.70 7.42
CA SER A 8 -1.28 2.93 7.86
C SER A 8 -1.74 3.79 6.68
N ALA A 9 -0.95 3.89 5.60
CA ALA A 9 -1.34 4.60 4.40
C ALA A 9 -2.57 3.96 3.72
N ARG A 10 -2.60 2.63 3.59
CA ARG A 10 -3.75 1.90 3.02
C ARG A 10 -5.02 2.14 3.83
N GLU A 11 -4.91 2.05 5.16
CA GLU A 11 -6.03 2.30 6.09
C GLU A 11 -6.50 3.77 6.02
N ALA A 12 -5.58 4.73 5.93
CA ALA A 12 -5.91 6.16 5.77
C ALA A 12 -6.60 6.47 4.44
N LEU A 13 -6.31 5.70 3.38
CA LEU A 13 -6.99 5.75 2.09
C LEU A 13 -8.37 5.04 2.11
N GLY A 14 -8.75 4.42 3.23
CA GLY A 14 -10.02 3.70 3.38
C GLY A 14 -10.06 2.37 2.62
N LEU A 15 -8.89 1.78 2.34
CA LEU A 15 -8.80 0.59 1.49
C LEU A 15 -8.63 -0.69 2.32
N SER A 16 -9.42 -1.71 1.99
CA SER A 16 -9.13 -3.08 2.42
C SER A 16 -7.86 -3.60 1.73
N VAL A 17 -7.28 -4.67 2.27
CA VAL A 17 -6.14 -5.35 1.61
C VAL A 17 -6.53 -5.86 0.21
N SER A 18 -7.76 -6.36 0.03
CA SER A 18 -8.25 -6.85 -1.27
C SER A 18 -8.32 -5.73 -2.31
N LEU A 19 -8.96 -4.61 -1.96
CA LEU A 19 -9.13 -3.49 -2.88
C LEU A 19 -7.80 -2.77 -3.16
N PHE A 20 -6.88 -2.74 -2.20
CA PHE A 20 -5.54 -2.22 -2.41
C PHE A 20 -4.71 -3.10 -3.36
N ALA A 21 -4.80 -4.41 -3.20
CA ALA A 21 -4.13 -5.38 -4.07
C ALA A 21 -4.68 -5.31 -5.51
N GLU A 22 -6.01 -5.22 -5.66
CA GLU A 22 -6.69 -5.03 -6.94
C GLU A 22 -6.20 -3.77 -7.67
N ARG A 23 -6.17 -2.61 -6.99
CA ARG A 23 -5.68 -1.35 -7.59
C ARG A 23 -4.21 -1.36 -8.01
N LEU A 24 -3.42 -2.24 -7.41
CA LEU A 24 -2.00 -2.40 -7.72
C LEU A 24 -1.75 -3.59 -8.67
N GLU A 25 -2.79 -4.32 -9.08
CA GLU A 25 -2.71 -5.51 -9.92
C GLU A 25 -1.76 -6.58 -9.33
N VAL A 26 -1.88 -6.84 -8.03
CA VAL A 26 -1.09 -7.85 -7.31
C VAL A 26 -1.97 -8.73 -6.43
N ASP A 27 -1.41 -9.85 -5.95
CA ASP A 27 -2.08 -10.69 -4.96
C ASP A 27 -2.15 -10.04 -3.57
N GLN A 28 -3.23 -10.31 -2.84
CA GLN A 28 -3.37 -9.93 -1.42
C GLN A 28 -2.21 -10.44 -0.56
N SER A 29 -1.64 -11.59 -0.92
CA SER A 29 -0.48 -12.17 -0.22
C SER A 29 0.79 -11.36 -0.39
N ALA A 30 0.95 -10.62 -1.50
CA ALA A 30 2.06 -9.70 -1.70
C ALA A 30 1.93 -8.51 -0.76
N VAL A 31 0.74 -7.91 -0.69
CA VAL A 31 0.43 -6.80 0.23
C VAL A 31 0.69 -7.19 1.68
N ARG A 32 0.20 -8.35 2.12
CA ARG A 32 0.41 -8.82 3.51
C ARG A 32 1.89 -8.97 3.86
N ARG A 33 2.70 -9.52 2.95
CA ARG A 33 4.16 -9.66 3.16
C ARG A 33 4.89 -8.32 3.15
N TRP A 34 4.42 -7.35 2.36
CA TRP A 34 4.94 -5.98 2.40
C TRP A 34 4.63 -5.30 3.73
N GLU A 35 3.39 -5.40 4.20
CA GLU A 35 2.93 -4.75 5.43
C GLU A 35 3.55 -5.37 6.68
N SER A 36 3.80 -6.67 6.70
CA SER A 36 4.50 -7.34 7.80
C SER A 36 6.01 -7.10 7.81
N GLY A 37 6.58 -6.56 6.73
CA GLY A 37 8.03 -6.43 6.56
C GLY A 37 8.74 -7.71 6.13
N ASP A 38 8.02 -8.81 5.91
CA ASP A 38 8.56 -10.07 5.37
C ASP A 38 9.16 -9.89 3.97
N ARG A 39 8.60 -8.96 3.18
CA ARG A 39 9.13 -8.61 1.86
C ARG A 39 9.25 -7.10 1.69
N ALA A 40 10.32 -6.68 1.03
CA ALA A 40 10.52 -5.28 0.68
C ALA A 40 9.40 -4.77 -0.26
N ILE A 41 8.88 -3.58 0.03
CA ILE A 41 7.88 -2.89 -0.81
C ILE A 41 8.54 -2.44 -2.13
N PRO A 42 8.01 -2.80 -3.31
CA PRO A 42 8.53 -2.35 -4.60
C PRO A 42 8.54 -0.82 -4.74
N GLY A 43 9.55 -0.29 -5.43
CA GLY A 43 9.71 1.15 -5.66
C GLY A 43 8.46 1.84 -6.24
N PRO A 44 7.86 1.32 -7.33
CA PRO A 44 6.64 1.91 -7.91
C PRO A 44 5.47 1.98 -6.94
N VAL A 45 5.26 0.94 -6.11
CA VAL A 45 4.21 0.93 -5.08
C VAL A 45 4.41 2.06 -4.06
N ARG A 46 5.65 2.30 -3.64
CA ARG A 46 5.99 3.42 -2.73
C ARG A 46 5.71 4.78 -3.36
N VAL A 47 5.83 4.91 -4.68
CA VAL A 47 5.54 6.15 -5.41
C VAL A 47 4.03 6.35 -5.51
N LEU A 48 3.29 5.34 -5.98
CA LEU A 48 1.83 5.39 -6.13
C LEU A 48 1.11 5.73 -4.82
N VAL A 49 1.48 5.06 -3.72
CA VAL A 49 0.87 5.31 -2.41
C VAL A 49 1.11 6.76 -1.94
N ARG A 50 2.29 7.32 -2.20
CA ARG A 50 2.57 8.73 -1.89
C ARG A 50 1.76 9.69 -2.74
N LEU A 51 1.47 9.35 -4.00
CA LEU A 51 0.63 10.16 -4.88
C LEU A 51 -0.83 10.12 -4.42
N TRP A 52 -1.40 8.94 -4.15
CA TRP A 52 -2.77 8.80 -3.65
C TRP A 52 -3.00 9.55 -2.33
N LEU A 53 -2.04 9.50 -1.41
CA LEU A 53 -2.14 10.28 -0.15
C LEU A 53 -2.19 11.79 -0.40
N ARG A 54 -1.46 12.31 -1.41
CA ARG A 54 -1.48 13.74 -1.75
C ARG A 54 -2.79 14.16 -2.39
N GLU A 55 -3.37 13.32 -3.23
CA GLU A 55 -4.64 13.60 -3.92
C GLU A 55 -5.81 13.68 -2.95
N ARG A 56 -5.83 12.83 -1.91
CA ARG A 56 -6.88 12.82 -0.88
C ARG A 56 -6.84 14.03 0.07
N SER A 57 -5.72 14.76 0.12
CA SER A 57 -5.58 15.98 0.94
C SER A 57 -5.99 17.27 0.20
N ARG A 58 -6.49 17.14 -1.03
CA ARG A 58 -7.11 18.23 -1.79
C ARG A 58 -8.63 18.14 -1.68
#